data_AF-A0A950TBS5-F1
#
_entry.id   AF-A0A950TBS5-F1
#
_cell.length_a   1.000
_cell.length_b   1.000
_cell.length_c   1.000
_cell.angle_alpha   90.00
_cell.angle_beta   90.00
_cell.angle_gamma   90.00
#
_symmetry.space_group_name_H-M   'P 1'
#
loop_
_entity.id
_entity.type
_entity.pdbx_description
1 polymer ?
#
loop_
_entity_poly.entity_id
_entity_poly.type
_entity_poly.pdbx_seq_one_letter_code
_entity_poly.pdbx_strand_id
1 'polypeptide(L)'
;MRYWIAAALCAATMMSACVSQAADGTVAVKLNERDREYRNTGTITLRDPITGALLGSYEFATGGFGRGSAPFGTYELGAFRGRNDDPHRIGPRWMIKQQGQSEDGEAYDPRVNRVRTSLELHSARRTPGSQGCIAVLGGPEVWEEFMNNLHHIIDEIGQVVFTLEGNPEAAPPTPPDNRAPVTAGLHPRVAANGRSASR
;
A
#
# COMPACT_ATOMS: atom_id res chain seq x y z
N MET A 1 -17.68 -22.43 -53.37
CA MET A 1 -18.15 -21.15 -52.82
C MET A 1 -17.25 -20.81 -51.64
N ARG A 2 -16.59 -19.65 -51.65
CA ARG A 2 -15.56 -19.24 -50.69
C ARG A 2 -16.21 -18.36 -49.62
N TYR A 3 -16.07 -18.70 -48.34
CA TYR A 3 -16.54 -17.89 -47.21
C TYR A 3 -15.47 -16.87 -46.83
N TRP A 4 -15.86 -15.60 -46.70
CA TRP A 4 -15.07 -14.55 -46.06
C TRP A 4 -15.55 -14.41 -44.61
N ILE A 5 -14.65 -14.50 -43.64
CA ILE A 5 -14.92 -14.08 -42.26
C ILE A 5 -14.36 -12.66 -42.13
N ALA A 6 -15.25 -11.68 -41.99
CA ALA A 6 -14.89 -10.32 -41.61
C ALA A 6 -14.62 -10.29 -40.10
N ALA A 7 -13.37 -10.00 -39.71
CA ALA A 7 -13.05 -9.66 -38.34
C ALA A 7 -13.49 -8.21 -38.09
N ALA A 8 -14.52 -8.02 -37.27
CA ALA A 8 -14.91 -6.71 -36.78
C ALA A 8 -13.98 -6.29 -35.63
N LEU A 9 -12.99 -5.44 -35.92
CA LEU A 9 -12.31 -4.65 -34.89
C LEU A 9 -13.28 -3.56 -34.42
N CYS A 10 -13.87 -3.71 -33.23
CA CYS A 10 -14.53 -2.60 -32.56
C CYS A 10 -13.47 -1.79 -31.79
N ALA A 11 -12.96 -0.75 -32.41
CA ALA A 11 -12.22 0.31 -31.71
C ALA A 11 -13.25 1.23 -31.02
N ALA A 12 -13.32 1.17 -29.70
CA ALA A 12 -14.11 2.12 -28.91
C ALA A 12 -13.30 3.39 -28.68
N THR A 13 -13.63 4.44 -29.42
CA THR A 13 -13.18 5.81 -29.15
C THR A 13 -14.06 6.39 -28.04
N MET A 14 -13.51 6.62 -26.84
CA MET A 14 -14.16 7.38 -25.78
C MET A 14 -13.41 8.71 -25.59
N MET A 15 -13.90 9.78 -26.22
CA MET A 15 -13.71 11.13 -25.72
C MET A 15 -15.06 11.61 -25.19
N SER A 16 -15.14 11.88 -23.89
CA SER A 16 -15.79 13.11 -23.40
C SER A 16 -15.47 13.29 -21.93
N ALA A 17 -14.70 14.34 -21.65
CA ALA A 17 -14.41 14.82 -20.33
C ALA A 17 -15.63 15.52 -19.73
N CYS A 18 -15.94 15.20 -18.47
CA CYS A 18 -16.63 16.11 -17.57
C CYS A 18 -15.80 16.18 -16.27
N VAL A 19 -14.96 17.20 -16.23
CA VAL A 19 -14.52 17.97 -15.06
C VAL A 19 -13.84 17.19 -13.93
N SER A 20 -12.51 17.29 -13.97
CA SER A 20 -11.63 17.30 -12.82
C SER A 20 -12.17 18.21 -11.72
N GLN A 21 -12.43 17.66 -10.54
CA GLN A 21 -12.03 18.34 -9.32
C GLN A 21 -10.86 17.56 -8.73
N ALA A 22 -9.66 18.00 -9.08
CA ALA A 22 -8.52 17.80 -8.22
C ALA A 22 -8.84 18.49 -6.90
N ALA A 23 -9.26 17.71 -5.91
CA ALA A 23 -9.08 18.12 -4.52
C ALA A 23 -7.57 18.07 -4.26
N ASP A 24 -6.92 19.19 -4.59
CA ASP A 24 -5.61 19.53 -4.09
C ASP A 24 -5.75 19.59 -2.55
N GLY A 25 -5.34 18.51 -1.88
CA GLY A 25 -5.63 18.33 -0.46
C GLY A 25 -5.27 16.96 0.12
N THR A 26 -5.07 15.91 -0.69
CA THR A 26 -4.18 14.84 -0.24
C THR A 26 -2.77 15.38 -0.35
N VAL A 27 -2.24 15.93 0.75
CA VAL A 27 -0.81 15.78 1.01
C VAL A 27 -0.54 14.31 0.75
N ALA A 28 0.08 13.99 -0.38
CA ALA A 28 0.52 12.64 -0.65
C ALA A 28 1.55 12.38 0.44
N VAL A 29 1.11 11.83 1.57
CA VAL A 29 2.01 11.43 2.62
C VAL A 29 2.73 10.23 2.04
N LYS A 30 3.83 10.54 1.36
CA LYS A 30 4.70 9.55 0.77
C LYS A 30 5.42 8.92 1.94
N LEU A 31 4.78 7.94 2.54
CA LEU A 31 5.33 7.24 3.68
C LEU A 31 6.63 6.60 3.25
N ASN A 32 7.65 6.92 4.02
CA ASN A 32 8.96 6.40 3.79
C ASN A 32 8.94 4.92 4.17
N GLU A 33 9.25 4.08 3.20
CA GLU A 33 9.26 2.63 3.36
C GLU A 33 10.22 2.16 4.47
N ARG A 34 11.20 2.99 4.83
CA ARG A 34 12.10 2.75 5.96
C ARG A 34 11.41 2.87 7.32
N ASP A 35 10.37 3.70 7.39
CA ASP A 35 9.59 3.96 8.61
C ASP A 35 8.37 3.02 8.70
N ARG A 36 8.19 2.12 7.72
CA ARG A 36 7.18 1.06 7.72
C ARG A 36 7.35 0.14 8.92
N GLU A 37 6.34 0.12 9.80
CA GLU A 37 6.33 -0.72 10.99
C GLU A 37 6.46 -2.21 10.65
N TYR A 38 6.94 -3.00 11.60
CA TYR A 38 7.06 -4.44 11.43
C TYR A 38 5.72 -5.16 11.28
N ARG A 39 4.66 -4.57 11.84
CA ARG A 39 3.27 -4.99 11.69
C ARG A 39 2.46 -3.75 11.35
N ASN A 40 1.58 -3.84 10.37
CA ASN A 40 0.62 -2.79 10.05
C ASN A 40 -0.79 -3.40 10.02
N THR A 41 -1.79 -2.58 10.31
CA THR A 41 -3.21 -2.90 10.17
C THR A 41 -3.91 -1.79 9.41
N GLY A 42 -5.06 -2.08 8.84
CA GLY A 42 -5.90 -1.09 8.18
C GLY A 42 -7.15 -1.72 7.62
N THR A 43 -7.77 -1.03 6.67
CA THR A 43 -9.05 -1.43 6.11
C THR A 43 -8.96 -1.54 4.58
N ILE A 44 -9.45 -2.66 4.03
CA ILE A 44 -9.68 -2.86 2.60
C ILE A 44 -11.13 -2.48 2.31
N THR A 45 -11.35 -1.53 1.41
CA THR A 45 -12.69 -1.15 0.95
C THR A 45 -12.92 -1.70 -0.44
N LEU A 46 -13.97 -2.50 -0.62
CA LEU A 46 -14.38 -3.01 -1.92
C LEU A 46 -15.59 -2.23 -2.42
N ARG A 47 -15.52 -1.76 -3.67
CA ARG A 47 -16.60 -1.03 -4.34
C ARG A 47 -16.95 -1.71 -5.65
N ASP A 48 -18.22 -1.68 -5.98
CA ASP A 48 -18.72 -2.14 -7.26
C ASP A 48 -18.13 -1.25 -8.37
N PRO A 49 -17.47 -1.83 -9.39
CA PRO A 49 -16.75 -1.06 -10.39
C PRO A 49 -17.68 -0.35 -11.38
N ILE A 50 -18.94 -0.78 -11.50
CA ILE A 50 -19.91 -0.21 -12.44
C ILE A 50 -20.68 0.94 -11.79
N THR A 51 -21.06 0.79 -10.53
CA THR A 51 -21.96 1.70 -9.81
C THR A 51 -21.24 2.56 -8.76
N GLY A 52 -20.04 2.16 -8.31
CA GLY A 52 -19.31 2.79 -7.22
C GLY A 52 -19.85 2.48 -5.82
N ALA A 53 -20.90 1.66 -5.71
CA ALA A 53 -21.52 1.27 -4.45
C ALA A 53 -20.53 0.54 -3.54
N LEU A 54 -20.62 0.76 -2.23
CA LEU A 54 -19.83 0.00 -1.25
C LEU A 54 -20.31 -1.45 -1.21
N LEU A 55 -19.42 -2.40 -1.50
CA LEU A 55 -19.69 -3.83 -1.36
C LEU A 55 -19.32 -4.34 0.03
N GLY A 56 -18.23 -3.82 0.62
CA GLY A 56 -17.82 -4.16 1.97
C GLY A 56 -16.53 -3.46 2.40
N SER A 57 -16.28 -3.52 3.71
CA SER A 57 -15.11 -2.91 4.36
C SER A 57 -14.52 -3.90 5.35
N TYR A 58 -13.25 -4.25 5.16
CA TYR A 58 -12.64 -5.40 5.81
C TYR A 58 -11.34 -5.01 6.48
N GLU A 59 -11.23 -5.29 7.77
CA GLU A 59 -9.98 -5.09 8.49
C GLU A 59 -8.92 -6.08 8.00
N PHE A 60 -7.68 -5.62 7.87
CA PHE A 60 -6.54 -6.47 7.51
C PHE A 60 -5.35 -6.25 8.43
N ALA A 61 -4.46 -7.22 8.45
CA ALA A 61 -3.14 -7.11 9.05
C ALA A 61 -2.06 -7.56 8.06
N THR A 62 -0.88 -6.97 8.17
CA THR A 62 0.32 -7.43 7.46
C THR A 62 1.54 -7.37 8.38
N GLY A 63 2.35 -8.44 8.37
CA GLY A 63 3.51 -8.57 9.24
C GLY A 63 3.17 -9.05 10.66
N GLY A 64 4.15 -8.97 11.56
CA GLY A 64 4.04 -9.49 12.93
C GLY A 64 4.62 -10.89 13.17
N PHE A 65 5.02 -11.64 12.13
CA PHE A 65 5.56 -13.01 12.27
C PHE A 65 6.92 -13.26 11.57
N GLY A 66 7.94 -12.42 11.75
CA GLY A 66 9.32 -12.74 11.32
C GLY A 66 9.82 -12.00 10.08
N ARG A 67 8.95 -11.80 9.08
CA ARG A 67 9.34 -11.20 7.79
C ARG A 67 8.97 -9.72 7.64
N GLY A 68 8.34 -9.11 8.65
CA GLY A 68 7.78 -7.76 8.58
C GLY A 68 6.55 -7.66 7.67
N SER A 69 5.91 -6.49 7.61
CA SER A 69 4.77 -6.18 6.74
C SER A 69 5.11 -6.22 5.25
N ALA A 70 4.10 -6.38 4.41
CA ALA A 70 4.16 -6.17 2.97
C ALA A 70 4.69 -4.76 2.67
N PRO A 71 5.52 -4.59 1.63
CA PRO A 71 5.91 -3.26 1.19
C PRO A 71 4.74 -2.40 0.75
N PHE A 72 4.78 -1.08 0.97
CA PHE A 72 3.82 -0.17 0.38
C PHE A 72 4.01 -0.12 -1.14
N GLY A 73 2.92 0.18 -1.85
CA GLY A 73 2.93 0.33 -3.30
C GLY A 73 1.71 -0.31 -3.97
N THR A 74 1.72 -0.30 -5.30
CA THR A 74 0.63 -0.83 -6.11
C THR A 74 0.86 -2.29 -6.43
N TYR A 75 -0.17 -3.10 -6.20
CA TYR A 75 -0.20 -4.54 -6.38
C TYR A 75 -1.25 -4.95 -7.40
N GLU A 76 -0.94 -5.99 -8.15
CA GLU A 76 -1.86 -6.76 -8.98
C GLU A 76 -2.26 -8.03 -8.22
N LEU A 77 -3.55 -8.35 -8.28
CA LEU A 77 -4.05 -9.63 -7.81
C LEU A 77 -3.69 -10.72 -8.83
N GLY A 78 -2.89 -11.69 -8.41
CA GLY A 78 -2.42 -12.79 -9.25
C GLY A 78 -3.32 -14.02 -9.17
N ALA A 79 -2.73 -15.19 -9.41
CA ALA A 79 -3.43 -16.46 -9.44
C ALA A 79 -4.13 -16.79 -8.11
N PHE A 80 -5.38 -17.25 -8.22
CA PHE A 80 -6.12 -17.81 -7.09
C PHE A 80 -5.73 -19.26 -6.81
N ARG A 81 -5.58 -19.60 -5.53
CA ARG A 81 -5.30 -20.95 -5.04
C ARG A 81 -6.43 -21.39 -4.10
N GLY A 82 -7.41 -22.10 -4.65
CA GLY A 82 -8.60 -22.54 -3.91
C GLY A 82 -8.44 -23.84 -3.11
N ARG A 83 -7.41 -24.64 -3.37
CA ARG A 83 -7.11 -25.86 -2.59
C ARG A 83 -6.04 -25.56 -1.55
N ASN A 84 -6.11 -26.25 -0.40
CA ASN A 84 -4.99 -26.37 0.53
C ASN A 84 -3.90 -27.24 -0.13
N ASP A 85 -3.22 -26.67 -1.12
CA ASP A 85 -1.98 -27.19 -1.69
C ASP A 85 -0.78 -26.94 -0.76
N ASP A 86 -0.97 -26.09 0.25
CA ASP A 86 0.02 -25.74 1.26
C ASP A 86 -0.07 -26.67 2.50
N PRO A 87 1.01 -27.40 2.86
CA PRO A 87 1.08 -28.19 4.10
C PRO A 87 0.88 -27.35 5.38
N HIS A 88 1.09 -26.03 5.30
CA HIS A 88 0.84 -25.09 6.39
C HIS A 88 -0.63 -24.65 6.51
N ARG A 89 -1.52 -25.15 5.63
CA ARG A 89 -2.99 -25.00 5.64
C ARG A 89 -3.52 -23.56 5.43
N ILE A 90 -2.75 -22.67 4.80
CA ILE A 90 -3.26 -21.35 4.43
C ILE A 90 -4.31 -21.64 3.36
N GLY A 91 -5.59 -21.49 3.70
CA GLY A 91 -6.72 -21.91 2.86
C GLY A 91 -6.79 -21.16 1.53
N PRO A 92 -8.00 -20.94 0.99
CA PRO A 92 -8.17 -20.13 -0.21
C PRO A 92 -7.41 -18.80 -0.12
N ARG A 93 -6.64 -18.47 -1.17
CA ARG A 93 -5.78 -17.28 -1.20
C ARG A 93 -5.48 -16.83 -2.62
N TRP A 94 -5.16 -15.56 -2.79
CA TRP A 94 -4.59 -15.02 -4.02
C TRP A 94 -3.11 -14.74 -3.85
N MET A 95 -2.33 -15.02 -4.88
CA MET A 95 -1.01 -14.42 -4.98
C MET A 95 -1.16 -12.90 -5.21
N ILE A 96 -0.25 -12.09 -4.69
CA ILE A 96 -0.20 -10.66 -5.01
C ILE A 96 1.18 -10.28 -5.54
N LYS A 97 1.22 -9.44 -6.56
CA LYS A 97 2.46 -9.02 -7.23
C LYS A 97 2.55 -7.52 -7.25
N GLN A 98 3.63 -6.95 -6.75
CA GLN A 98 3.86 -5.51 -6.88
C GLN A 98 4.14 -5.15 -8.35
N GLN A 99 3.57 -4.05 -8.83
CA GLN A 99 3.79 -3.60 -10.20
C GLN A 99 5.28 -3.47 -10.52
N GLY A 100 5.68 -3.94 -11.70
CA GLY A 100 7.06 -3.98 -12.15
C GLY A 100 7.86 -5.21 -11.69
N GLN A 101 7.27 -6.11 -10.90
CA GLN A 101 7.86 -7.43 -10.64
C GLN A 101 7.45 -8.45 -11.71
N SER A 102 8.26 -9.49 -11.84
CA SER A 102 8.12 -10.52 -12.87
C SER A 102 7.13 -11.61 -12.51
N GLU A 103 7.08 -12.03 -11.25
CA GLU A 103 6.34 -13.22 -10.82
C GLU A 103 5.29 -12.91 -9.75
N ASP A 104 4.24 -13.74 -9.73
CA ASP A 104 3.22 -13.71 -8.68
C ASP A 104 3.83 -13.97 -7.29
N GLY A 105 3.43 -13.16 -6.32
CA GLY A 105 3.97 -13.21 -4.97
C GLY A 105 5.23 -12.37 -4.78
N GLU A 106 5.70 -11.65 -5.79
CA GLU A 106 6.88 -10.79 -5.69
C GLU A 106 6.55 -9.34 -5.30
N ALA A 107 7.36 -8.76 -4.42
CA ALA A 107 7.43 -7.31 -4.20
C ALA A 107 8.85 -6.90 -3.81
N TYR A 108 9.35 -5.79 -4.35
CA TYR A 108 10.62 -5.25 -3.93
C TYR A 108 10.47 -4.53 -2.58
N ASP A 109 11.24 -4.96 -1.59
CA ASP A 109 11.25 -4.35 -0.26
C ASP A 109 12.53 -3.54 -0.06
N PRO A 110 12.48 -2.20 -0.19
CA PRO A 110 13.66 -1.34 -0.07
C PRO A 110 14.19 -1.28 1.36
N ARG A 111 13.42 -1.69 2.38
CA ARG A 111 13.91 -1.77 3.77
C ARG A 111 14.99 -2.83 3.94
N VAL A 112 14.89 -3.91 3.18
CA VAL A 112 15.83 -5.03 3.19
C VAL A 112 16.60 -5.16 1.87
N ASN A 113 16.40 -4.22 0.94
CA ASN A 113 17.01 -4.16 -0.38
C ASN A 113 16.97 -5.49 -1.14
N ARG A 114 15.80 -6.14 -1.19
CA ARG A 114 15.59 -7.40 -1.94
C ARG A 114 14.15 -7.58 -2.36
N VAL A 115 13.95 -8.42 -3.38
CA VAL A 115 12.61 -8.93 -3.73
C VAL A 115 12.16 -9.92 -2.66
N ARG A 116 10.96 -9.69 -2.15
CA ARG A 116 10.22 -10.62 -1.30
C ARG A 116 9.38 -11.51 -2.20
N THR A 117 9.35 -12.80 -1.88
CA THR A 117 8.54 -13.79 -2.58
C THR A 117 7.44 -14.34 -1.67
N SER A 118 6.47 -15.03 -2.29
CA SER A 118 5.34 -15.68 -1.62
C SER A 118 4.47 -14.70 -0.83
N LEU A 119 4.23 -13.52 -1.41
CA LEU A 119 3.24 -12.58 -0.91
C LEU A 119 1.85 -12.97 -1.38
N GLU A 120 0.91 -12.97 -0.44
CA GLU A 120 -0.44 -13.48 -0.65
C GLU A 120 -1.48 -12.56 -0.01
N LEU A 121 -2.70 -12.63 -0.51
CA LEU A 121 -3.92 -12.12 0.12
C LEU A 121 -4.76 -13.30 0.58
N HIS A 122 -4.98 -13.41 1.89
CA HIS A 122 -5.62 -14.59 2.48
C HIS A 122 -6.44 -14.26 3.73
N SER A 123 -7.21 -15.23 4.22
CA SER A 123 -7.87 -15.13 5.54
C SER A 123 -6.85 -15.15 6.67
N ALA A 124 -6.97 -14.24 7.63
CA ALA A 124 -6.21 -14.31 8.86
C ALA A 124 -6.63 -15.50 9.72
N ARG A 125 -5.66 -16.10 10.39
CA ARG A 125 -5.92 -17.14 11.38
C ARG A 125 -6.32 -16.53 12.72
N ARG A 126 -6.53 -17.39 13.72
CA ARG A 126 -6.83 -17.04 15.11
C ARG A 126 -5.93 -15.94 15.70
N THR A 127 -4.71 -15.77 15.20
CA THR A 127 -3.80 -14.72 15.64
C THR A 127 -3.69 -13.63 14.57
N PRO A 128 -3.97 -12.36 14.91
CA PRO A 128 -3.79 -11.24 13.99
C PRO A 128 -2.33 -11.07 13.56
N GLY A 129 -2.05 -11.22 12.26
CA GLY A 129 -0.73 -11.02 11.68
C GLY A 129 -0.44 -11.95 10.49
N SER A 130 0.71 -11.73 9.85
CA SER A 130 1.20 -12.55 8.74
C SER A 130 2.74 -12.55 8.69
N GLN A 131 3.32 -13.43 7.87
CA GLN A 131 4.73 -13.34 7.49
C GLN A 131 4.94 -12.34 6.33
N GLY A 132 4.21 -11.23 6.38
CA GLY A 132 4.22 -10.14 5.39
C GLY A 132 3.25 -10.28 4.23
N CYS A 133 2.38 -11.29 4.22
CA CYS A 133 1.17 -11.33 3.40
C CYS A 133 0.17 -10.25 3.87
N ILE A 134 -0.91 -10.06 3.11
CA ILE A 134 -2.08 -9.28 3.53
C ILE A 134 -3.13 -10.27 4.04
N ALA A 135 -3.46 -10.19 5.32
CA ALA A 135 -4.36 -11.13 5.97
C ALA A 135 -5.66 -10.42 6.39
N VAL A 136 -6.79 -10.80 5.81
CA VAL A 136 -8.12 -10.25 6.14
C VAL A 136 -8.60 -10.82 7.48
N LEU A 137 -8.92 -9.94 8.43
CA LEU A 137 -9.37 -10.27 9.78
C LEU A 137 -10.89 -10.54 9.79
N GLY A 138 -11.39 -11.20 10.84
CA GLY A 138 -12.83 -11.39 11.07
C GLY A 138 -13.33 -12.83 11.01
N GLY A 139 -12.49 -13.79 10.59
CA GLY A 139 -12.83 -15.21 10.59
C GLY A 139 -13.41 -15.72 9.26
N PRO A 140 -13.93 -16.97 9.24
CA PRO A 140 -14.38 -17.62 8.01
C PRO A 140 -15.52 -16.91 7.31
N GLU A 141 -16.51 -16.41 8.05
CA GLU A 141 -17.69 -15.74 7.47
C GLU A 141 -17.29 -14.44 6.76
N VAL A 142 -16.46 -13.62 7.42
CA VAL A 142 -15.93 -12.36 6.84
C VAL A 142 -15.06 -12.64 5.62
N TRP A 143 -14.27 -13.71 5.66
CA TRP A 143 -13.45 -14.12 4.52
C TRP A 143 -14.29 -14.58 3.34
N GLU A 144 -15.35 -15.34 3.57
CA GLU A 144 -16.28 -15.77 2.52
C GLU A 144 -16.97 -14.57 1.85
N GLU A 145 -17.47 -13.63 2.66
CA GLU A 145 -18.06 -12.38 2.14
C GLU A 145 -17.04 -11.57 1.33
N PHE A 146 -15.82 -11.43 1.84
CA PHE A 146 -14.72 -10.77 1.13
C PHE A 146 -14.44 -11.43 -0.23
N MET A 147 -14.33 -12.76 -0.26
CA MET A 147 -14.08 -13.51 -1.49
C MET A 147 -15.21 -13.32 -2.50
N ASN A 148 -16.46 -13.39 -2.07
CA ASN A 148 -17.62 -13.20 -2.95
C ASN A 148 -17.62 -11.81 -3.59
N ASN A 149 -17.38 -10.77 -2.79
CA ASN A 149 -17.32 -9.40 -3.27
C ASN A 149 -16.10 -9.15 -4.17
N LEU A 150 -14.95 -9.74 -3.87
CA LEU A 150 -13.76 -9.61 -4.71
C LEU A 150 -13.93 -10.38 -6.04
N HIS A 151 -14.55 -11.56 -6.02
CA HIS A 151 -14.89 -12.31 -7.24
C HIS A 151 -15.86 -11.53 -8.12
N HIS A 152 -16.89 -10.90 -7.55
CA HIS A 152 -17.77 -10.01 -8.29
C HIS A 152 -16.99 -8.91 -9.03
N ILE A 153 -16.05 -8.24 -8.35
CA ILE A 153 -15.20 -7.24 -9.00
C ILE A 153 -14.38 -7.86 -10.13
N ILE A 154 -13.73 -9.01 -9.90
CA ILE A 154 -12.92 -9.71 -10.90
C ILE A 154 -13.76 -10.10 -12.13
N ASP A 155 -14.99 -10.57 -11.94
CA ASP A 155 -15.87 -10.97 -13.04
C ASP A 155 -16.28 -9.76 -13.91
N GLU A 156 -16.42 -8.58 -13.30
CA GLU A 156 -16.76 -7.33 -14.01
C GLU A 156 -15.58 -6.68 -14.75
N ILE A 157 -14.36 -6.69 -14.18
CA ILE A 157 -13.21 -5.94 -14.74
C ILE A 157 -12.00 -6.80 -15.14
N GLY A 158 -12.01 -8.09 -14.85
CA GLY A 158 -10.93 -9.04 -15.12
C GLY A 158 -9.75 -8.93 -14.15
N GLN A 159 -9.00 -7.83 -14.20
CA GLN A 159 -7.78 -7.65 -13.40
C GLN A 159 -7.98 -6.63 -12.30
N VAL A 160 -7.73 -7.04 -11.05
CA VAL A 160 -7.75 -6.13 -9.89
C VAL A 160 -6.35 -5.59 -9.64
N VAL A 161 -6.26 -4.27 -9.49
CA VAL A 161 -5.08 -3.54 -9.05
C VAL A 161 -5.45 -2.75 -7.79
N PHE A 162 -4.64 -2.82 -6.75
CA PHE A 162 -4.88 -2.11 -5.49
C PHE A 162 -3.59 -1.50 -4.96
N THR A 163 -3.70 -0.41 -4.19
CA THR A 163 -2.54 0.21 -3.55
C THR A 163 -2.55 -0.08 -2.06
N LEU A 164 -1.45 -0.61 -1.54
CA LEU A 164 -1.18 -0.64 -0.11
C LEU A 164 -0.44 0.63 0.25
N GLU A 165 -1.16 1.57 0.85
CA GLU A 165 -0.61 2.80 1.42
C GLU A 165 -0.39 2.60 2.91
N GLY A 166 0.65 3.18 3.47
CA GLY A 166 0.80 3.19 4.92
C GLY A 166 -0.16 4.19 5.58
N ASN A 167 -0.28 4.09 6.90
CA ASN A 167 -1.05 5.06 7.68
C ASN A 167 -0.16 6.26 8.06
N PRO A 168 -0.45 7.49 7.61
CA PRO A 168 0.30 8.68 7.99
C PRO A 168 0.26 8.99 9.49
N GLU A 169 -0.80 8.58 10.18
CA GLU A 169 -0.95 8.79 11.63
C GLU A 169 -0.12 7.79 12.47
N ALA A 170 0.35 6.70 11.88
CA ALA A 170 1.20 5.71 12.53
C ALA A 170 2.71 6.03 12.42
N ALA A 171 3.09 7.05 11.63
CA ALA A 171 4.48 7.50 11.59
C ALA A 171 4.88 8.01 12.99
N PRO A 172 6.06 7.62 13.53
CA PRO A 172 6.53 8.19 14.78
C PRO A 172 6.57 9.71 14.63
N PRO A 173 6.12 10.48 15.64
CA PRO A 173 6.15 11.93 15.56
C PRO A 173 7.58 12.36 15.23
N THR A 174 7.72 13.22 14.22
CA THR A 174 9.02 13.81 13.87
C THR A 174 9.67 14.29 15.16
N PRO A 175 10.91 13.88 15.48
CA PRO A 175 11.59 14.41 16.65
C PRO A 175 11.52 15.93 16.61
N PRO A 176 11.23 16.62 17.72
CA PRO A 176 11.20 18.08 17.72
C PRO A 176 12.52 18.58 17.14
N ASP A 177 12.42 19.48 16.15
CA ASP A 177 13.57 20.11 15.53
C ASP A 177 14.26 20.98 16.59
N ASN A 178 15.17 20.38 17.34
CA ASN A 178 15.96 21.05 18.38
C ASN A 178 17.06 21.94 17.78
N ARG A 179 17.00 22.27 16.49
CA ARG A 179 17.79 23.36 15.93
C ARG A 179 17.21 24.67 16.45
N ALA A 180 17.75 25.11 17.58
CA ALA A 180 17.58 26.47 18.06
C ALA A 180 17.84 27.44 16.88
N PRO A 181 17.02 28.48 16.70
CA PRO A 181 17.28 29.49 15.70
C PRO A 181 18.69 30.03 15.92
N VAL A 182 19.54 29.89 14.91
CA VAL A 182 20.86 30.54 14.88
C VAL A 182 20.56 32.03 14.94
N THR A 183 20.63 32.58 16.15
CA THR A 183 20.46 34.00 16.38
C THR A 183 21.69 34.64 15.77
N ALA A 184 21.51 35.30 14.62
CA ALA A 184 22.53 36.13 14.00
C ALA A 184 22.91 37.23 15.00
N GLY A 185 23.97 36.98 15.77
CA GLY A 185 24.54 37.95 16.68
C GLY A 185 25.10 39.11 15.88
N LEU A 186 24.35 40.22 15.82
CA LEU A 186 24.90 41.53 15.51
C LEU A 186 26.00 41.83 16.53
N HIS A 187 27.24 41.92 16.07
CA HIS A 187 28.33 42.55 16.81
C HIS A 187 28.12 44.07 16.81
N PRO A 188 27.94 44.75 17.94
CA PRO A 188 28.21 46.17 18.03
C PRO A 188 29.73 46.40 18.19
N ARG A 189 30.28 47.20 17.27
CA ARG A 189 31.55 47.92 17.45
C ARG A 189 31.49 48.75 18.73
N VAL A 190 32.47 48.58 19.61
CA VAL A 190 32.84 49.62 20.59
C VAL A 190 34.31 49.95 20.39
N ALA A 191 34.57 51.21 20.06
CA ALA A 191 35.88 51.79 19.91
C ALA A 191 36.40 52.32 21.26
N ALA A 192 37.72 52.17 21.44
CA ALA A 192 38.69 53.01 22.16
C ALA A 192 38.28 53.75 23.44
N ASN A 193 39.08 53.56 24.50
CA ASN A 193 39.99 54.61 24.99
C ASN A 193 40.94 54.06 26.07
N GLY A 194 42.22 54.42 25.96
CA GLY A 194 43.27 54.05 26.90
C GLY A 194 43.39 54.99 28.10
N ARG A 195 44.18 54.56 29.10
CA ARG A 195 45.09 55.42 29.88
C ARG A 195 46.01 54.59 30.78
N SER A 196 47.29 54.97 30.76
CA SER A 196 48.37 54.56 31.67
C SER A 196 48.07 54.79 33.15
N ALA A 197 48.72 54.01 34.04
CA ALA A 197 49.67 54.54 35.04
C ALA A 197 50.37 53.40 35.81
N SER A 198 51.58 53.73 36.21
CA SER A 198 52.67 52.92 36.76
C SER A 198 52.49 52.43 38.20
N ARG A 199 53.25 51.39 38.57
CA ARG A 199 54.33 51.43 39.58
C ARG A 199 55.23 50.21 39.44
#